data_AF-A0A8H7XWY4-F1
#
_entry.id   AF-A0A8H7XWY4-F1
#
_cell.length_a   1.000
_cell.length_b   1.000
_cell.length_c   1.000
_cell.angle_alpha   90.00
_cell.angle_beta   90.00
_cell.angle_gamma   90.00
#
_symmetry.space_group_name_H-M   'P 1'
#
loop_
_entity.id
_entity.type
_entity.pdbx_description
1 polymer ?
#
loop_
_entity_poly.entity_id
_entity_poly.type
_entity_poly.pdbx_seq_one_letter_code
_entity_poly.pdbx_strand_id
1 'polypeptide(L)' 'MDVAPEPMLPNYGVGKIRLYHQDLTMMMCYNTKERTVGEMIALGEKAGLRGLKIFDLAEMCLIEFDKVD' A
#
# COMPACT_ATOMS: atom_id res chain seq x y z
N MET A 1 -17.30 -4.73 26.73
CA MET A 1 -16.40 -4.14 25.72
C MET A 1 -17.26 -3.81 24.52
N ASP A 2 -17.19 -2.57 24.03
CA ASP A 2 -17.95 -2.14 22.86
C ASP A 2 -17.56 -3.00 21.65
N VAL A 3 -18.57 -3.59 21.00
CA VAL A 3 -18.41 -4.28 19.73
C VAL A 3 -18.23 -3.21 18.67
N ALA A 4 -17.18 -3.33 17.83
CA ALA A 4 -17.00 -2.40 16.73
C ALA A 4 -18.26 -2.41 15.84
N PRO A 5 -18.83 -1.24 15.50
CA PRO A 5 -20.04 -1.18 14.68
C PRO A 5 -19.72 -1.71 13.27
N GLU A 6 -20.62 -2.50 12.69
CA GLU A 6 -20.49 -2.91 11.29
C GLU A 6 -20.42 -1.66 10.39
N PRO A 7 -19.49 -1.59 9.40
CA PRO A 7 -18.66 -2.67 8.85
C PRO A 7 -17.23 -2.76 9.44
N MET A 8 -16.95 -2.13 10.58
CA MET A 8 -15.60 -2.06 11.11
C MET A 8 -15.10 -3.41 11.66
N LEU A 9 -13.79 -3.64 11.52
CA LEU A 9 -13.14 -4.81 12.10
C LEU A 9 -13.22 -4.76 13.65
N PRO A 10 -13.27 -5.91 14.34
CA PRO A 10 -13.37 -5.98 15.80
C PRO A 10 -12.29 -5.21 16.58
N ASN A 11 -11.14 -4.94 15.96
CA ASN A 11 -10.04 -4.16 16.53
C ASN A 11 -9.99 -2.72 16.00
N TYR A 12 -11.07 -2.19 15.43
CA TYR A 12 -11.12 -0.86 14.80
C TYR A 12 -10.06 -0.66 13.71
N GLY A 13 -9.56 -1.75 13.11
CA GLY A 13 -8.51 -1.68 12.09
C GLY A 13 -7.12 -1.31 12.63
N VAL A 14 -6.87 -1.45 13.95
CA VAL A 14 -5.57 -1.13 14.58
C VAL A 14 -4.38 -1.79 13.88
N GLY A 15 -4.55 -3.02 13.37
CA GLY A 15 -3.49 -3.71 12.62
C GLY A 15 -3.04 -3.01 11.32
N LYS A 16 -3.82 -2.07 10.79
CA LYS A 16 -3.52 -1.30 9.58
C LYS A 16 -3.33 0.20 9.84
N ILE A 17 -3.37 0.64 11.11
CA ILE A 17 -3.36 2.07 11.45
C ILE A 17 -2.14 2.81 10.88
N ARG A 18 -0.97 2.16 10.88
CA ARG A 18 0.27 2.75 10.36
C ARG A 18 0.24 2.96 8.85
N LEU A 19 -0.43 2.10 8.10
CA LEU A 19 -0.60 2.25 6.66
C LEU A 19 -1.46 3.49 6.33
N TYR A 20 -2.53 3.73 7.10
CA TYR A 20 -3.37 4.93 6.93
C TYR A 20 -2.65 6.20 7.37
N HIS A 21 -1.91 6.16 8.49
CA HIS A 21 -1.12 7.32 8.91
C HIS A 21 -0.07 7.70 7.87
N GLN A 22 0.60 6.71 7.26
CA GLN A 22 1.58 6.96 6.21
C GLN A 22 0.95 7.65 4.98
N ASP A 23 -0.24 7.19 4.53
CA ASP A 23 -0.98 7.84 3.43
C ASP A 23 -1.34 9.29 3.75
N LEU A 24 -1.82 9.55 4.98
CA LEU A 24 -2.11 10.91 5.45
C LEU A 24 -0.84 11.77 5.51
N THR A 25 0.28 11.24 5.99
CA THR A 25 1.56 11.95 6.00
C THR A 25 1.99 12.32 4.58
N MET A 26 1.90 11.40 3.63
CA MET A 26 2.24 11.65 2.22
C MET A 26 1.30 12.67 1.55
N MET A 27 0.03 12.68 1.93
CA MET A 27 -0.95 13.67 1.48
C MET A 27 -0.63 15.06 2.05
N MET A 28 -0.46 15.18 3.36
CA MET A 28 -0.24 16.46 4.04
C MET A 28 1.09 17.10 3.67
N CYS A 29 2.15 16.30 3.54
CA CYS A 29 3.49 16.83 3.28
C CYS A 29 3.78 17.08 1.80
N TYR A 30 3.20 16.28 0.89
CA TYR A 30 3.61 16.26 -0.52
C TYR A 30 2.45 16.30 -1.52
N ASN A 31 1.19 16.35 -1.07
CA ASN A 31 0.02 16.22 -1.93
C ASN A 31 0.06 14.92 -2.77
N THR A 32 0.50 13.83 -2.14
CA THR A 32 0.61 12.51 -2.77
C THR A 32 -0.23 11.48 -2.01
N LYS A 33 -0.25 10.23 -2.48
CA LYS A 33 -0.92 9.10 -1.86
C LYS A 33 -0.04 7.86 -1.86
N GLU A 34 -0.24 6.99 -0.89
CA GLU A 34 0.21 5.60 -0.94
C GLU A 34 -0.54 4.84 -2.04
N ARG A 35 0.06 3.74 -2.51
CA ARG A 35 -0.43 2.99 -3.67
C ARG A 35 -0.60 1.52 -3.34
N THR A 36 -1.60 0.92 -3.96
CA THR A 36 -1.74 -0.54 -3.98
C THR A 36 -0.66 -1.16 -4.85
N VAL A 37 -0.40 -2.45 -4.63
CA VAL A 37 0.53 -3.23 -5.46
C VAL A 37 0.15 -3.18 -6.94
N GLY A 38 -1.14 -3.26 -7.27
CA GLY A 38 -1.61 -3.17 -8.66
C GLY A 38 -1.33 -1.80 -9.29
N GLU A 39 -1.51 -0.71 -8.54
CA GLU A 39 -1.15 0.63 -9.02
C GLU A 39 0.36 0.78 -9.22
N MET A 40 1.18 0.19 -8.35
CA MET A 40 2.65 0.20 -8.51
C MET A 40 3.10 -0.60 -9.72
N ILE A 41 2.51 -1.77 -9.98
CA ILE A 41 2.79 -2.57 -11.18
C ILE A 41 2.40 -1.79 -12.43
N ALA A 42 1.19 -1.21 -12.47
CA ALA A 42 0.73 -0.41 -13.62
C ALA A 42 1.61 0.82 -13.89
N LEU A 43 2.21 1.42 -12.84
CA LEU A 43 3.20 2.49 -13.01
C LEU A 43 4.53 1.97 -13.56
N GLY A 44 4.98 0.81 -13.08
CA GLY A 44 6.17 0.13 -13.61
C GLY A 44 6.04 -0.19 -15.10
N GLU A 45 4.89 -0.74 -15.51
CA GLU A 45 4.61 -1.04 -16.92
C GLU A 45 4.69 0.20 -17.81
N LYS A 46 4.12 1.32 -17.36
CA LYS A 46 4.23 2.62 -18.06
C LYS A 46 5.67 3.15 -18.13
N ALA A 47 6.54 2.71 -17.22
CA ALA A 47 7.95 3.03 -17.21
C ALA A 47 8.83 1.99 -17.94
N GLY A 48 8.23 0.99 -18.61
CA GLY A 48 8.97 -0.06 -19.32
C GLY A 48 9.56 -1.12 -18.40
N LEU A 49 8.93 -1.35 -17.24
CA LEU A 49 9.30 -2.38 -16.27
C LEU A 49 8.22 -3.46 -16.19
N ARG A 50 8.63 -4.70 -15.91
CA ARG A 50 7.74 -5.83 -15.66
C ARG A 50 7.83 -6.25 -14.20
N GLY A 51 6.71 -6.25 -13.48
CA GLY A 51 6.66 -6.77 -12.10
C GLY A 51 6.87 -8.29 -12.08
N LEU A 52 7.77 -8.76 -11.22
CA LEU A 52 8.09 -10.19 -11.09
C LEU A 52 7.53 -10.79 -9.81
N LYS A 53 7.83 -10.15 -8.68
CA LYS A 53 7.57 -10.72 -7.35
C LYS A 53 7.29 -9.64 -6.33
N ILE A 54 6.41 -9.96 -5.39
CA ILE A 54 6.11 -9.13 -4.23
C ILE A 54 6.55 -9.90 -2.99
N PHE A 55 7.32 -9.23 -2.14
CA PHE A 55 7.67 -9.74 -0.82
C PHE A 55 6.90 -8.91 0.21
N ASP A 56 6.05 -9.58 0.97
CA ASP A 56 5.31 -8.98 2.08
C ASP A 56 6.25 -8.79 3.28
N LEU A 57 6.41 -7.53 3.72
CA LEU A 57 7.22 -7.13 4.89
C LEU A 57 6.31 -6.55 6.00
N ALA A 58 5.10 -7.08 6.11
CA ALA A 58 4.02 -6.75 7.05
C ALA A 58 3.37 -5.37 6.84
N GLU A 59 4.14 -4.29 6.90
CA GLU A 59 3.60 -2.92 6.76
C GLU A 59 4.00 -2.25 5.45
N MET A 60 5.09 -2.74 4.86
CA MET A 60 5.58 -2.34 3.55
C MET A 60 5.75 -3.59 2.71
N CYS A 61 6.06 -3.40 1.43
CA CYS A 61 6.42 -4.50 0.55
C CYS A 61 7.64 -4.13 -0.29
N LEU A 62 8.37 -5.16 -0.70
CA LEU A 62 9.36 -5.05 -1.77
C LEU A 62 8.72 -5.55 -3.06
N ILE A 63 8.81 -4.76 -4.12
CA ILE A 63 8.39 -5.18 -5.46
C ILE A 63 9.63 -5.32 -6.32
N GLU A 64 9.85 -6.52 -6.83
CA GLU A 64 10.92 -6.82 -7.77
C GLU A 64 10.44 -6.53 -9.20
N PHE A 65 11.20 -5.70 -9.91
CA PHE A 65 10.95 -5.34 -11.29
C PHE A 65 12.11 -5.78 -12.18
N ASP A 66 11.77 -6.14 -13.42
CA ASP A 66 12.71 -6.45 -14.48
C ASP A 66 12.56 -5.44 -15.63
N LYS A 67 13.62 -5.25 -16.42
CA LYS A 67 13.56 -4.38 -17.60
C LYS A 67 12.77 -5.10 -18.70
N VAL A 68 11.94 -4.35 -19.43
CA VAL A 68 11.39 -4.83 -20.70
C VAL A 68 12.43 -4.53 -21.79
N ASP A 69 12.94 -5.57 -22.43
CA ASP A 69 13.88 -5.47 -23.55
C ASP A 69 13.23 -5.05 -24.86
#